data_AF-A0A6J6MNB2-F1
#
_entry.id   AF-A0A6J6MNB2-F1
#
_cell.length_a   1.000
_cell.length_b   1.000
_cell.length_c   1.000
_cell.angle_alpha   90.00
_cell.angle_beta   90.00
_cell.angle_gamma   90.00
#
_symmetry.space_group_name_H-M   'P 1'
#
loop_
_entity.id
_entity.type
_entity.pdbx_description
1 polymer ?
#
loop_
_entity_poly.entity_id
_entity_poly.type
_entity_poly.pdbx_seq_one_letter_code
_entity_poly.pdbx_strand_id
1 'polypeptide(L)'
;MATNLPDDKSRFRCAHCGNLTRFTVVRSSRVQEFWHLDMAGVPVIEEREVLSEEVEKIQCRWCNASDAVELVARPEFGGPASEGPGDGGV
;
A
#
# COMPACT_ATOMS: atom_id res chain seq x y z
N MET A 1 -11.55 5.26 -5.99
CA MET A 1 -10.63 5.08 -4.85
C MET A 1 -9.99 3.71 -4.96
N ALA A 2 -8.67 3.63 -4.80
CA ALA A 2 -7.98 2.35 -4.70
C ALA A 2 -8.40 1.62 -3.42
N THR A 3 -8.70 0.33 -3.52
CA THR A 3 -9.02 -0.58 -2.41
C THR A 3 -8.06 -1.77 -2.36
N ASN A 4 -6.99 -1.73 -3.17
CA ASN A 4 -5.96 -2.75 -3.24
C ASN A 4 -4.59 -2.10 -2.97
N LEU A 5 -3.63 -2.89 -2.50
CA LEU A 5 -2.24 -2.48 -2.40
C LEU A 5 -1.54 -2.59 -3.76
N PRO A 6 -0.53 -1.76 -4.04
CA PRO A 6 0.31 -1.91 -5.21
C PRO A 6 1.15 -3.19 -5.09
N ASP A 7 1.39 -3.79 -6.24
CA ASP A 7 2.28 -4.92 -6.47
C ASP A 7 3.56 -4.49 -7.21
N ASP A 8 4.31 -5.45 -7.76
CA ASP A 8 5.53 -5.18 -8.53
C ASP A 8 5.29 -4.34 -9.79
N LYS A 9 4.07 -4.37 -10.34
CA LYS A 9 3.65 -3.76 -11.61
C LYS A 9 2.75 -2.54 -11.43
N SER A 10 2.48 -2.12 -10.22
CA SER A 10 1.60 -0.98 -9.94
C SER A 10 2.16 -0.04 -8.87
N ARG A 11 1.63 1.18 -8.83
CA ARG A 11 1.96 2.20 -7.84
C ARG A 11 0.72 3.02 -7.51
N PHE A 12 0.72 3.65 -6.34
CA PHE A 12 -0.29 4.65 -6.03
C PHE A 12 -0.01 5.98 -6.75
N ARG A 13 -1.08 6.64 -7.18
CA ARG A 13 -1.07 8.03 -7.64
C ARG A 13 -2.22 8.79 -6.99
N CYS A 14 -1.92 9.95 -6.43
CA CYS A 14 -2.97 10.90 -6.06
C CYS A 14 -3.34 11.72 -7.29
N ALA A 15 -4.55 11.53 -7.81
CA ALA A 15 -5.07 12.29 -8.95
C ALA A 15 -5.28 13.78 -8.63
N HIS A 16 -5.40 14.15 -7.35
CA HIS A 16 -5.57 15.54 -6.94
C HIS A 16 -4.27 16.36 -6.96
N CYS A 17 -3.15 15.80 -6.49
CA CYS A 17 -1.90 16.58 -6.33
C CYS A 17 -0.68 15.95 -7.01
N GLY A 18 -0.85 14.83 -7.71
CA GLY A 18 0.23 14.14 -8.42
C GLY A 18 1.22 13.36 -7.53
N ASN A 19 1.04 13.34 -6.21
CA ASN A 19 1.93 12.57 -5.33
C ASN A 19 1.94 11.07 -5.66
N LEU A 20 3.14 10.49 -5.74
CA LEU A 20 3.39 9.08 -6.04
C LEU A 20 4.10 8.33 -4.91
N THR A 21 4.55 9.02 -3.85
CA THR A 21 5.58 8.47 -2.95
C THR A 21 5.15 8.35 -1.49
N ARG A 22 4.14 9.10 -1.03
CA ARG A 22 3.77 9.14 0.39
C ARG A 22 2.27 8.97 0.61
N PHE A 23 1.87 7.84 1.17
CA PHE A 23 0.48 7.52 1.49
C PHE A 23 0.39 6.87 2.87
N THR A 24 -0.67 7.15 3.62
CA THR A 24 -1.05 6.36 4.80
C THR A 24 -2.06 5.32 4.36
N VAL A 25 -1.83 4.07 4.75
CA VAL A 25 -2.73 2.95 4.47
C VAL A 25 -3.20 2.37 5.79
N VAL A 26 -4.51 2.23 5.96
CA VAL A 26 -5.15 1.50 7.04
C VAL A 26 -5.68 0.20 6.44
N ARG A 27 -5.33 -0.92 7.06
CA ARG A 27 -5.77 -2.26 6.64
C ARG A 27 -6.03 -3.15 7.85
N SER A 28 -6.98 -4.05 7.70
CA SER A 28 -7.25 -5.14 8.64
C SER A 28 -6.76 -6.45 8.05
N SER A 29 -6.05 -7.25 8.85
CA SER A 29 -5.58 -8.58 8.46
C SER A 29 -6.09 -9.60 9.46
N ARG A 30 -6.69 -10.68 8.96
CA ARG A 30 -7.02 -11.86 9.76
C ARG A 30 -5.94 -12.90 9.53
N VAL A 31 -5.23 -13.27 10.58
CA VAL A 31 -4.12 -14.23 10.51
C VAL A 31 -4.36 -15.40 11.43
N GLN A 32 -3.90 -16.57 11.02
CA GLN A 32 -3.77 -17.77 11.85
C GLN A 32 -2.29 -18.04 12.05
N GLU A 33 -1.89 -18.32 13.28
CA GLU A 33 -0.49 -18.52 13.62
C GLU A 33 -0.32 -19.74 14.53
N PHE A 34 0.70 -20.54 14.26
CA PHE A 34 1.14 -21.61 15.14
C PHE A 34 2.23 -21.08 16.07
N TRP A 35 1.88 -20.97 17.35
CA TRP A 35 2.76 -20.49 18.40
C TRP A 35 3.39 -21.68 19.12
N HIS A 36 4.70 -21.81 19.01
CA HIS A 36 5.49 -22.74 19.80
C HIS A 36 6.10 -21.99 20.97
N LEU A 37 5.83 -22.47 22.19
CA LEU A 37 6.44 -21.95 23.40
C LEU A 37 7.46 -22.97 23.90
N ASP A 38 8.64 -22.51 24.28
CA ASP A 38 9.59 -23.37 24.99
C ASP A 38 9.11 -23.66 26.42
N MET A 39 9.84 -24.52 27.15
CA MET A 39 9.49 -24.87 28.52
C MET A 39 9.57 -23.69 29.51
N ALA A 40 10.30 -22.62 29.16
CA ALA A 40 10.38 -21.39 29.93
C ALA A 40 9.27 -20.38 29.58
N GLY A 41 8.44 -20.68 28.57
CA GLY A 41 7.34 -19.86 28.09
C GLY A 41 7.74 -18.80 27.06
N VAL A 42 8.92 -18.89 26.45
CA VAL A 42 9.36 -17.96 25.40
C VAL A 42 8.68 -18.34 24.07
N PRO A 43 7.93 -17.43 23.43
CA PRO A 43 7.18 -17.75 22.22
C PRO A 43 8.01 -17.59 20.94
N VAL A 44 7.76 -18.49 19.98
CA VAL A 44 8.16 -18.40 18.58
C VAL A 44 6.94 -18.70 17.70
N ILE A 45 6.74 -17.91 16.64
CA ILE A 45 5.73 -18.21 15.62
C ILE A 45 6.41 -19.07 14.55
N GLU A 46 6.04 -20.34 14.46
CA GLU A 46 6.62 -21.28 13.49
C GLU A 46 5.91 -21.23 12.14
N GLU A 47 4.60 -21.02 12.16
CA GLU A 47 3.79 -20.90 10.95
C GLU A 47 2.84 -19.70 11.06
N ARG A 48 2.66 -18.98 9.94
CA ARG A 48 1.71 -17.89 9.81
C ARG A 48 0.99 -17.99 8.48
N GLU A 49 -0.33 -18.03 8.54
CA GLU A 49 -1.22 -17.97 7.39
C GLU A 49 -2.06 -16.70 7.46
N VAL A 50 -2.12 -15.94 6.36
CA VAL A 50 -3.03 -14.79 6.22
C VAL A 50 -4.34 -15.28 5.62
N LEU A 51 -5.40 -15.29 6.42
CA LEU A 51 -6.72 -15.79 6.01
C LEU A 51 -7.49 -14.75 5.19
N SER A 52 -7.34 -13.47 5.52
CA SER A 52 -7.93 -12.37 4.76
C SER A 52 -7.19 -11.06 5.02
N GLU A 53 -7.18 -10.18 4.02
CA GLU A 53 -6.66 -8.82 4.13
C GLU A 53 -7.66 -7.86 3.47
N GLU A 54 -8.00 -6.78 4.17
CA GLU A 54 -8.92 -5.74 3.70
C GLU A 54 -8.24 -4.36 3.84
N VAL A 55 -8.22 -3.59 2.76
CA VAL A 55 -7.74 -2.21 2.79
C VAL A 55 -8.90 -1.28 3.12
N GLU A 56 -8.85 -0.68 4.30
CA GLU A 56 -9.92 0.17 4.83
C GLU A 56 -9.82 1.61 4.30
N LYS A 57 -8.60 2.15 4.21
CA LYS A 57 -8.39 3.54 3.81
C LYS A 57 -7.00 3.76 3.24
N ILE A 58 -6.93 4.52 2.15
CA ILE A 58 -5.68 5.07 1.63
C ILE A 58 -5.80 6.59 1.62
N GLN A 59 -4.78 7.30 2.11
CA GLN A 59 -4.76 8.75 2.20
C GLN A 59 -3.43 9.32 1.70
N CYS A 60 -3.50 10.29 0.78
CA CYS A 60 -2.34 11.05 0.34
C CYS A 60 -1.76 11.87 1.50
N ARG A 61 -0.45 11.74 1.77
CA ARG A 61 0.20 12.50 2.84
C ARG A 61 0.61 13.92 2.48
N TRP A 62 0.39 14.32 1.23
CA TRP A 62 0.66 15.67 0.76
C TRP A 62 -0.56 16.59 0.87
N CYS A 63 -1.69 16.18 0.27
CA CYS A 63 -2.93 16.98 0.27
C CYS A 63 -4.05 16.41 1.16
N ASN A 64 -3.81 15.30 1.87
CA ASN A 64 -4.77 14.65 2.76
C ASN A 64 -6.01 14.03 2.06
N ALA A 65 -6.08 14.07 0.72
CA ALA A 65 -7.15 13.44 -0.06
C ALA A 65 -7.11 11.91 0.10
N SER A 66 -8.27 11.31 0.32
CA SER A 66 -8.46 9.84 0.35
C SER A 66 -9.34 9.34 -0.79
N ASP A 67 -10.09 10.23 -1.43
CA ASP A 67 -11.00 9.95 -2.53
C ASP A 67 -10.33 9.96 -3.91
N ALA A 68 -9.22 10.67 -4.03
CA ALA A 68 -8.48 10.84 -5.27
C ALA A 68 -7.23 9.93 -5.38
N VAL A 69 -7.16 8.81 -4.66
CA VAL A 69 -6.04 7.85 -4.78
C VAL A 69 -6.38 6.71 -5.73
N GLU A 70 -5.48 6.47 -6.68
CA GLU A 70 -5.63 5.50 -7.78
C GLU A 70 -4.43 4.55 -7.82
N LEU A 71 -4.67 3.33 -8.30
CA LEU A 71 -3.63 2.39 -8.70
C LEU A 71 -3.34 2.61 -10.19
N VAL A 72 -2.07 2.88 -10.50
CA VAL A 72 -1.60 3.05 -11.88
C VAL A 72 -0.47 2.07 -12.15
N ALA A 73 -0.25 1.72 -13.42
CA ALA A 73 0.85 0.86 -13.81
C ALA A 73 2.19 1.49 -13.41
N ARG A 74 3.11 0.66 -12.93
CA ARG A 74 4.50 1.02 -12.75
C ARG A 74 5.19 0.90 -14.12
N PRO A 75 5.91 1.93 -14.59
CA PRO A 75 6.73 1.81 -15.78
C PRO A 75 7.77 0.71 -15.60
N GLU A 76 7.88 -0.21 -16.55
CA GLU A 76 8.91 -1.24 -16.53
C GLU A 76 10.26 -0.60 -16.81
N PHE A 77 11.14 -0.57 -15.81
CA PHE A 77 12.52 -0.03 -15.86
C PHE A 77 12.66 1.39 -16.45
N GLY A 78 12.76 2.41 -15.58
CA GLY A 78 13.19 3.76 -15.99
C GLY A 78 12.38 4.33 -17.15
N GLY A 79 11.06 4.47 -16.94
CA GLY A 79 10.12 5.00 -17.95
C GLY A 79 10.65 6.26 -18.65
N PRO A 80 10.17 6.55 -19.88
CA PRO A 80 10.75 7.62 -20.69
C PRO A 80 10.74 8.94 -19.89
N ALA A 81 11.79 9.74 -20.05
CA ALA A 81 11.99 11.05 -19.39
C ALA A 81 10.85 12.07 -19.63
N SER A 82 9.77 11.66 -20.29
CA SER A 82 8.59 12.42 -20.65
C SER A 82 7.37 12.18 -19.75
N GLU A 83 7.42 11.35 -18.70
CA GLU A 83 6.45 11.51 -17.60
C GLU A 83 6.78 12.83 -16.88
N GLY A 84 6.19 13.92 -17.37
CA GLY A 84 6.32 15.24 -16.77
C GLY A 84 5.89 15.20 -15.29
N PRO A 85 6.45 16.07 -14.43
CA PRO A 85 5.96 16.24 -13.07
C PRO A 85 4.45 16.36 -13.12
N GLY A 86 3.74 15.55 -12.33
CA GLY A 86 2.29 15.62 -12.24
C GLY A 86 1.91 17.09 -12.12
N ASP A 87 1.18 17.57 -13.11
CA ASP A 87 0.71 18.93 -13.19
C ASP A 87 -0.08 19.17 -11.91
N GLY A 88 0.52 19.91 -10.97
CA GLY A 88 -0.11 20.33 -9.74
C GLY A 88 -1.24 21.29 -10.09
N GLY A 89 -2.35 20.71 -10.56
CA GLY A 89 -3.50 21.39 -11.13
C GLY A 89 -3.87 22.64 -10.35
N VAL A 90 -4.00 23.70 -11.12
CA VAL A 90 -4.42 25.09 -10.81
C VAL A 90 -5.30 25.28 -9.58
#